data_AF-A0AAD7AGA2-F1
#
_entry.id   AF-A0AAD7AGA2-F1
#
_cell.length_a   1.000
_cell.length_b   1.000
_cell.length_c   1.000
_cell.angle_alpha   90.00
_cell.angle_beta   90.00
_cell.angle_gamma   90.00
#
_symmetry.space_group_name_H-M   'P 1'
#
loop_
_entity.id
_entity.type
_entity.pdbx_description
1 polymer ?
#
loop_
_entity_poly.entity_id
_entity_poly.type
_entity_poly.pdbx_seq_one_letter_code
_entity_poly.pdbx_strand_id
1 'polypeptide(L)'
;LRDAQCRGALVKLRNQLVIKTRFLNYKNLHSRGQGATTRARTIVGRNELKIRLHSERYQSAWDALFAMMGGIEGAVGWKNLRKADIRCMEDAEDVWRKKKRRAHAKERHKRNEEEDNAGEDAGERGTESRREVSWIWTAAG
;
A
#
# COMPACT_ATOMS: atom_id res chain seq x y z
N LEU A 1 17.38 23.18 -4.35
CA LEU A 1 17.55 22.05 -5.31
C LEU A 1 17.15 20.70 -4.73
N ARG A 2 17.70 20.27 -3.58
CA ARG A 2 17.40 18.97 -2.97
C ARG A 2 15.93 18.81 -2.55
N ASP A 3 15.33 19.86 -2.01
CA ASP A 3 13.90 19.94 -1.71
C ASP A 3 13.00 19.58 -2.92
N ALA A 4 13.25 20.22 -4.06
CA ALA A 4 12.56 19.92 -5.31
C ALA A 4 12.79 18.48 -5.81
N GLN A 5 13.97 17.90 -5.53
CA GLN A 5 14.25 16.49 -5.84
C GLN A 5 13.41 15.55 -4.96
N CYS A 6 13.29 15.82 -3.66
CA CYS A 6 12.42 15.09 -2.75
C CYS A 6 10.95 15.16 -3.21
N ARG A 7 10.45 16.37 -3.48
CA ARG A 7 9.08 16.58 -3.99
C ARG A 7 8.84 15.84 -5.31
N GLY A 8 9.73 16.00 -6.29
CA GLY A 8 9.62 15.37 -7.60
C GLY A 8 9.70 13.85 -7.55
N ALA A 9 10.56 13.29 -6.69
CA ALA A 9 10.65 11.85 -6.46
C ALA A 9 9.38 11.31 -5.80
N LEU A 10 8.83 12.02 -4.81
CA LEU A 10 7.62 11.62 -4.10
C LEU A 10 6.39 11.61 -5.03
N VAL A 11 6.22 12.63 -5.88
CA VAL A 11 5.14 12.67 -6.88
C VAL A 11 5.25 11.49 -7.85
N LYS A 12 6.46 11.20 -8.35
CA LYS A 12 6.68 10.06 -9.26
C LYS A 12 6.41 8.72 -8.56
N LEU A 13 6.82 8.58 -7.31
CA LEU A 13 6.55 7.39 -6.49
C LEU A 13 5.04 7.16 -6.33
N ARG A 14 4.27 8.19 -5.94
CA ARG A 14 2.81 8.14 -5.85
C ARG A 14 2.18 7.68 -7.18
N ASN A 15 2.61 8.28 -8.29
CA ASN A 15 2.09 7.92 -9.61
C ASN A 15 2.36 6.45 -9.95
N GLN A 16 3.57 5.93 -9.67
CA GLN A 16 3.87 4.52 -9.90
C GLN A 16 3.03 3.58 -9.02
N LEU A 17 2.74 3.97 -7.77
CA LEU A 17 1.87 3.21 -6.87
C LEU A 17 0.42 3.17 -7.37
N VAL A 18 -0.11 4.28 -7.89
CA VAL A 18 -1.45 4.30 -8.53
C VAL A 18 -1.49 3.37 -9.74
N ILE A 19 -0.46 3.41 -10.58
CA ILE A 19 -0.34 2.51 -11.74
C ILE A 19 -0.31 1.05 -11.30
N LYS A 20 0.43 0.71 -10.23
CA LYS A 20 0.46 -0.64 -9.65
C LYS A 20 -0.93 -1.11 -9.25
N THR A 21 -1.68 -0.28 -8.51
CA THR A 21 -3.06 -0.59 -8.12
C THR A 21 -3.93 -0.88 -9.34
N ARG A 22 -3.86 -0.04 -10.38
CA ARG A 22 -4.62 -0.23 -11.63
C ARG A 22 -4.29 -1.55 -12.32
N PHE A 23 -3.01 -1.94 -12.39
CA PHE A 23 -2.63 -3.24 -12.96
C PHE A 23 -3.15 -4.42 -12.15
N LEU A 24 -3.07 -4.35 -10.82
CA LEU A 24 -3.60 -5.39 -9.94
C LEU A 24 -5.12 -5.52 -10.10
N ASN A 25 -5.84 -4.41 -10.17
CA ASN A 25 -7.28 -4.39 -10.40
C ASN A 25 -7.63 -4.95 -11.77
N TYR A 26 -6.95 -4.50 -12.83
CA TYR A 26 -7.16 -5.03 -14.18
C TYR A 26 -6.99 -6.55 -14.23
N LYS A 27 -5.91 -7.08 -13.63
CA LYS A 27 -5.68 -8.53 -13.54
C LYS A 27 -6.79 -9.25 -12.79
N ASN A 28 -7.23 -8.71 -11.64
CA ASN A 28 -8.28 -9.33 -10.83
C ASN A 28 -9.64 -9.36 -11.54
N LEU A 29 -9.96 -8.33 -12.33
CA LEU A 29 -11.23 -8.24 -13.07
C LEU A 29 -11.23 -9.04 -14.37
N HIS A 30 -10.16 -8.99 -15.16
CA HIS A 30 -10.17 -9.46 -16.56
C HIS A 30 -9.38 -10.74 -16.82
N SER A 31 -8.56 -11.21 -15.87
CA SER A 31 -7.74 -12.42 -16.06
C SER A 31 -8.27 -13.64 -15.31
N ARG A 32 -9.53 -13.64 -14.86
CA ARG A 32 -10.15 -14.82 -14.23
C ARG A 32 -10.30 -15.92 -15.30
N GLY A 33 -9.57 -17.02 -15.15
CA GLY A 33 -9.58 -18.16 -16.07
C GLY A 33 -8.54 -18.10 -17.20
N GLN A 34 -7.76 -17.03 -17.32
CA GLN A 34 -6.63 -16.99 -18.25
C GLN A 34 -5.35 -17.54 -17.59
N GLY A 35 -4.61 -18.36 -18.34
CA GLY A 35 -3.35 -18.95 -17.88
C GLY A 35 -2.27 -17.92 -17.53
N ALA A 36 -1.11 -18.40 -17.09
CA ALA A 36 0.02 -17.57 -16.66
C ALA A 36 0.42 -16.51 -17.70
N THR A 37 -0.02 -15.27 -17.51
CA THR A 37 0.26 -14.16 -18.43
C THR A 37 1.63 -13.55 -18.13
N THR A 38 2.67 -14.06 -18.83
CA THR A 38 4.05 -13.55 -18.75
C THR A 38 4.11 -12.04 -18.99
N ARG A 39 3.37 -11.53 -19.98
CA ARG A 39 3.32 -10.09 -20.30
C ARG A 39 2.83 -9.23 -19.14
N ALA A 40 1.77 -9.66 -18.45
CA ALA A 40 1.22 -8.93 -17.30
C ALA A 40 2.22 -8.90 -16.14
N ARG A 41 2.89 -10.03 -15.86
CA ARG A 41 3.96 -10.08 -14.85
C ARG A 41 5.11 -9.15 -15.20
N THR A 42 5.56 -9.13 -16.45
CA THR A 42 6.64 -8.23 -16.89
C THR A 42 6.26 -6.76 -16.75
N ILE A 43 5.01 -6.39 -17.07
CA ILE A 43 4.53 -5.01 -16.91
C ILE A 43 4.52 -4.60 -15.43
N VAL A 44 3.99 -5.45 -14.54
CA VAL A 44 4.01 -5.20 -13.09
C VAL A 44 5.44 -5.12 -12.58
N GLY A 45 6.31 -6.05 -12.96
CA GLY A 45 7.72 -6.05 -12.56
C GLY A 45 8.47 -4.77 -12.99
N ARG A 46 8.24 -4.28 -14.22
CA ARG A 46 8.79 -2.99 -14.68
C ARG A 46 8.31 -1.81 -13.84
N ASN A 47 7.04 -1.82 -13.42
CA ASN A 47 6.52 -0.79 -12.54
C ASN A 47 7.14 -0.89 -11.14
N GLU A 48 7.34 -2.09 -10.60
CA GLU A 48 8.04 -2.28 -9.33
C GLU A 48 9.48 -1.78 -9.35
N LEU A 49 10.20 -1.97 -10.47
CA LEU A 49 11.53 -1.39 -10.66
C LEU A 49 11.48 0.15 -10.64
N LYS A 50 10.46 0.77 -11.24
CA LYS A 50 10.29 2.24 -11.19
C LYS A 50 9.97 2.73 -9.79
N ILE A 51 9.17 1.98 -9.02
CA ILE A 51 8.90 2.29 -7.60
C ILE A 51 10.21 2.31 -6.82
N ARG A 52 11.04 1.27 -6.96
CA ARG A 52 12.36 1.19 -6.30
C ARG A 52 13.27 2.35 -6.69
N LEU A 53 13.37 2.64 -7.99
CA LEU A 53 14.17 3.75 -8.50
C LEU A 53 13.74 5.10 -7.90
N HIS A 54 12.44 5.36 -7.80
CA HIS A 54 11.95 6.61 -7.22
C HIS A 54 12.10 6.67 -5.71
N SER A 55 11.98 5.54 -5.00
CA SER A 55 12.26 5.50 -3.56
C SER A 55 13.75 5.74 -3.25
N GLU A 56 14.66 5.14 -4.04
CA GLU A 56 16.10 5.35 -3.89
C GLU A 56 16.47 6.80 -4.15
N ARG A 57 15.92 7.41 -5.22
CA ARG A 57 16.14 8.84 -5.50
C ARG A 57 15.64 9.75 -4.38
N TYR A 58 14.51 9.42 -3.77
CA TYR A 58 14.00 10.16 -2.61
C TYR A 58 14.96 10.03 -1.43
N GLN A 59 15.39 8.81 -1.11
CA GLN A 59 16.33 8.55 0.00
C GLN A 59 17.66 9.27 -0.22
N SER A 60 18.26 9.19 -1.40
CA SER A 60 19.51 9.91 -1.69
C SER A 60 19.36 11.44 -1.58
N ALA A 61 18.21 11.99 -1.97
CA ALA A 61 17.96 13.43 -1.82
C ALA A 61 17.72 13.81 -0.36
N TRP A 62 17.06 12.95 0.41
CA TRP A 62 16.84 13.11 1.83
C TRP A 62 18.14 13.01 2.63
N ASP A 63 18.99 12.02 2.34
CA ASP A 63 20.31 11.85 2.97
C ASP A 63 21.21 13.07 2.72
N ALA A 64 21.15 13.64 1.50
CA ALA A 64 21.87 14.86 1.19
C ALA A 64 21.35 16.07 1.99
N LEU A 65 20.02 16.18 2.18
CA LEU A 65 19.45 17.21 3.05
C LEU A 65 19.83 16.99 4.52
N PHE A 66 19.79 15.75 4.99
CA PHE A 66 20.16 15.36 6.34
C PHE A 66 21.63 15.72 6.64
N ALA A 67 22.54 15.43 5.70
CA ALA A 67 23.93 15.83 5.80
C ALA A 67 24.12 17.36 5.81
N MET A 68 23.37 18.09 4.99
CA MET A 68 23.41 19.57 4.96
C MET A 68 22.90 20.19 6.27
N MET A 69 21.93 19.56 6.94
CA MET A 69 21.35 20.03 8.20
C MET A 69 22.11 19.55 9.45
N GLY A 70 23.34 19.04 9.29
CA GLY A 70 24.17 18.60 10.41
C GLY A 70 23.65 17.35 11.12
N GLY A 71 22.85 16.53 10.45
CA GLY A 71 22.31 15.28 11.01
C GLY A 71 21.10 15.47 11.93
N ILE A 72 20.45 16.63 11.90
CA ILE A 72 19.25 16.90 12.69
C ILE A 72 18.01 16.57 11.86
N GLU A 73 17.37 15.43 12.13
CA GLU A 73 16.18 14.97 11.39
C GLU A 73 15.03 15.97 11.45
N GLY A 74 14.82 16.63 12.59
CA GLY A 74 13.77 17.65 12.76
C GLY A 74 13.97 18.92 11.91
N ALA A 75 15.19 19.19 11.46
CA ALA A 75 15.52 20.38 10.69
C ALA A 75 15.39 20.16 9.16
N VAL A 76 15.36 18.91 8.71
CA VAL A 76 15.25 18.55 7.28
C VAL A 76 13.91 18.96 6.67
N GLY A 77 12.84 19.08 7.48
CA GLY A 77 11.49 19.44 7.03
C GLY A 77 10.78 18.34 6.23
N TRP A 78 11.49 17.31 5.79
CA TRP A 78 10.97 16.13 5.10
C TRP A 78 11.06 14.89 5.98
N LYS A 79 10.02 14.05 5.95
CA LYS A 79 10.02 12.75 6.65
C LYS A 79 10.88 11.73 5.91
N ASN A 80 11.65 10.95 6.65
CA ASN A 80 12.40 9.83 6.08
C ASN A 80 11.42 8.79 5.50
N LEU A 81 11.63 8.40 4.23
CA LEU A 81 10.81 7.40 3.55
C LEU A 81 11.27 5.98 3.94
N ARG A 82 10.47 5.31 4.78
CA ARG A 82 10.73 3.92 5.16
C ARG A 82 10.11 2.97 4.14
N LYS A 83 10.67 1.76 4.02
CA LYS A 83 10.08 0.69 3.18
C LYS A 83 8.63 0.41 3.54
N ALA A 84 8.28 0.54 4.83
CA ALA A 84 6.92 0.36 5.33
C ALA A 84 5.92 1.40 4.80
N ASP A 85 6.38 2.59 4.39
CA ASP A 85 5.56 3.67 3.88
C ASP A 85 5.24 3.50 2.39
N ILE A 86 6.00 2.67 1.67
CA ILE A 86 5.81 2.40 0.24
C ILE A 86 4.64 1.43 0.06
N ARG A 87 3.42 1.94 0.26
CA ARG A 87 2.18 1.18 0.12
C ARG A 87 1.31 1.76 -0.98
N CYS A 88 0.70 0.87 -1.75
CA CYS A 88 -0.29 1.26 -2.74
C CYS A 88 -1.51 1.86 -2.04
N MET A 89 -2.06 2.95 -2.60
CA MET A 89 -3.39 3.43 -2.21
C MET A 89 -4.37 2.29 -2.48
N GLU A 90 -4.96 1.71 -1.44
CA GLU A 90 -6.12 0.84 -1.61
C GLU A 90 -7.31 1.74 -1.91
N ASP A 91 -7.96 1.51 -3.04
CA ASP A 91 -9.20 2.21 -3.41
C ASP A 91 -10.27 1.98 -2.34
N ALA A 92 -10.94 3.03 -1.88
CA ALA A 92 -11.97 2.96 -0.82
C ALA A 92 -13.07 1.93 -1.14
N GLU A 93 -13.35 1.73 -2.43
CA GLU A 93 -14.30 0.73 -2.93
C GLU A 93 -13.76 -0.71 -2.77
N ASP A 94 -12.49 -0.94 -3.15
CA ASP A 94 -11.80 -2.23 -2.99
C ASP A 94 -11.66 -2.62 -1.52
N VAL A 95 -11.38 -1.59 -0.73
CA VAL A 95 -11.35 -1.58 0.72
C VAL A 95 -12.69 -2.09 1.27
N TRP A 96 -13.79 -1.45 0.88
CA TRP A 96 -15.14 -1.82 1.32
C TRP A 96 -15.52 -3.24 0.85
N ARG A 97 -15.24 -3.57 -0.42
CA ARG A 97 -15.52 -4.88 -1.00
C ARG A 97 -14.77 -6.02 -0.30
N LYS A 98 -13.49 -5.84 0.04
CA LYS A 98 -12.72 -6.80 0.86
C LYS A 98 -13.31 -6.94 2.26
N LYS A 99 -13.74 -5.84 2.89
CA LYS A 99 -14.37 -5.85 4.23
C LYS A 99 -15.69 -6.62 4.19
N LYS A 100 -16.55 -6.36 3.20
CA LYS A 100 -17.81 -7.08 2.96
C LYS A 100 -17.58 -8.58 2.72
N ARG A 101 -16.59 -8.96 1.91
CA ARG A 101 -16.22 -10.37 1.70
C ARG A 101 -15.72 -11.04 2.97
N ARG A 102 -14.90 -10.37 3.79
CA ARG A 102 -14.44 -10.89 5.08
C ARG A 102 -15.58 -11.03 6.08
N ALA A 103 -16.50 -10.07 6.15
CA ALA A 103 -17.68 -10.15 7.00
C ALA A 103 -18.56 -11.34 6.61
N HIS A 104 -18.86 -11.51 5.32
CA HIS A 104 -19.67 -12.63 4.84
C HIS A 104 -18.96 -13.99 5.01
N ALA A 105 -17.62 -14.03 4.91
CA ALA A 105 -16.85 -15.24 5.20
C ALA A 105 -16.87 -15.59 6.70
N LYS A 106 -16.76 -14.58 7.58
CA LYS A 106 -16.93 -14.76 9.03
C LYS A 106 -18.34 -15.23 9.39
N GLU A 107 -19.36 -14.69 8.74
CA GLU A 107 -20.76 -15.09 8.95
C GLU A 107 -21.00 -16.54 8.50
N ARG A 108 -20.42 -16.95 7.37
CA ARG A 108 -20.43 -18.35 6.93
C ARG A 108 -19.68 -19.27 7.90
N HIS A 109 -18.53 -18.82 8.41
CA HIS A 109 -17.76 -19.58 9.39
C HIS A 109 -18.55 -19.74 10.69
N LYS A 110 -19.14 -18.66 11.20
CA LYS A 110 -20.01 -18.66 12.38
C LYS A 110 -21.22 -19.59 12.21
N ARG A 111 -21.86 -19.59 11.02
CA ARG A 111 -22.97 -20.49 10.74
C ARG A 111 -22.55 -21.96 10.70
N ASN A 112 -21.40 -22.26 10.10
CA ASN A 112 -20.85 -23.62 10.13
C ASN A 112 -20.43 -24.04 11.55
N GLU A 113 -19.85 -23.12 12.34
CA GLU A 113 -19.51 -23.36 13.76
C GLU A 113 -20.75 -23.53 14.64
N GLU A 114 -21.85 -22.82 14.36
CA GLU A 114 -23.14 -22.98 15.05
C GLU A 114 -23.85 -24.28 14.66
N GLU A 115 -23.67 -24.76 13.42
CA GLU A 115 -24.15 -26.07 12.95
C GLU A 115 -23.32 -27.24 13.53
N ASP A 116 -22.03 -27.04 13.78
CA ASP A 116 -21.12 -28.06 14.32
C ASP A 116 -21.05 -28.05 15.87
N ASN A 117 -21.53 -27.01 16.55
CA ASN A 117 -21.34 -26.83 17.99
C ASN A 117 -22.63 -26.52 18.77
N ALA A 118 -23.45 -27.56 18.98
CA ALA A 118 -24.31 -27.62 20.17
C ALA A 118 -23.44 -27.90 21.41
N GLY A 119 -22.66 -26.91 21.84
CA GLY A 119 -21.71 -27.08 22.95
C GLY A 119 -20.77 -25.90 23.18
N GLU A 120 -21.15 -25.05 24.13
CA GLU A 120 -20.29 -24.15 24.91
C GLU A 120 -19.80 -22.81 24.29
N ASP A 121 -20.02 -21.81 25.15
CA ASP A 121 -19.72 -20.39 25.12
C ASP A 121 -18.22 -20.08 25.04
N ALA A 122 -17.85 -19.08 24.22
CA ALA A 122 -16.83 -18.10 24.59
C ALA A 122 -16.68 -16.98 23.54
N GLY A 123 -16.90 -15.74 23.99
CA GLY A 123 -15.81 -14.77 23.98
C GLY A 123 -15.65 -13.85 22.76
N GLU A 124 -16.20 -12.66 22.91
CA GLU A 124 -15.89 -11.42 22.19
C GLU A 124 -14.38 -11.12 22.07
N ARG A 125 -13.91 -10.65 20.90
CA ARG A 125 -12.70 -9.79 20.79
C ARG A 125 -12.51 -9.14 19.41
N GLY A 126 -12.31 -7.82 19.44
CA GLY A 126 -11.17 -7.20 18.75
C GLY A 126 -11.41 -6.39 17.49
N THR A 127 -11.94 -5.18 17.70
CA THR A 127 -11.48 -3.87 17.15
C THR A 127 -11.08 -3.75 15.67
N GLU A 128 -11.92 -2.98 14.99
CA GLU A 128 -11.69 -2.13 13.82
C GLU A 128 -10.22 -1.76 13.50
N SER A 129 -9.62 -2.43 12.51
CA SER A 129 -8.41 -1.92 11.85
C SER A 129 -8.80 -0.83 10.85
N ARG A 130 -8.73 0.42 11.32
CA ARG A 130 -8.78 1.62 10.48
C ARG A 130 -7.60 1.55 9.50
N ARG A 131 -7.89 1.57 8.21
CA ARG A 131 -6.86 1.50 7.16
C ARG A 131 -5.95 2.71 7.23
N GLU A 132 -4.71 2.49 7.65
CA GLU A 132 -3.65 3.49 7.68
C GLU A 132 -3.23 3.84 6.26
N VAL A 133 -3.81 4.91 5.72
CA VAL A 133 -3.28 5.55 4.52
C VAL A 133 -1.91 6.13 4.91
N SER A 134 -0.83 5.59 4.35
CA SER A 134 0.53 6.03 4.63
C SER A 134 0.69 7.53 4.35
N TRP A 135 1.50 8.23 5.17
CA TRP A 135 1.70 9.69 5.10
C TRP A 135 2.11 10.20 3.72
N ILE A 136 2.71 9.33 2.90
CA ILE A 136 3.02 9.61 1.50
C ILE A 136 1.80 9.96 0.67
N TRP A 137 0.55 9.82 1.12
CA TRP A 137 -0.65 10.28 0.41
C TRP A 137 -1.29 11.53 1.02
N THR A 138 -1.06 11.79 2.30
CA THR A 138 -1.68 12.90 3.05
C THR A 138 -0.81 14.15 3.13
N ALA A 139 0.51 14.01 2.95
CA ALA A 139 1.38 15.18 2.85
C ALA A 139 1.05 15.95 1.55
N ALA A 140 0.30 17.04 1.69
CA ALA A 140 0.14 18.06 0.66
C ALA A 140 1.53 18.52 0.22
N GLY A 141 1.78 18.51 -1.08
CA GLY A 141 3.06 18.87 -1.67
C GLY A 141 3.09 20.33 -2.07
#